data_AF-A0AAW9IKT1-F1
#
_entry.id   AF-A0AAW9IKT1-F1
#
_cell.length_a   1.000
_cell.length_b   1.000
_cell.length_c   1.000
_cell.angle_alpha   90.00
_cell.angle_beta   90.00
_cell.angle_gamma   90.00
#
_symmetry.space_group_name_H-M   'P 1'
#
loop_
_entity.id
_entity.type
_entity.pdbx_description
1 polymer ?
#
loop_
_entity_poly.entity_id
_entity_poly.type
_entity_poly.pdbx_seq_one_letter_code
_entity_poly.pdbx_strand_id
1 'polypeptide(L)' 'ALKDGKLVENGNWENIITEDSLSKLYEMNFNIREVNNQRICIYF' A
#
# COMPACT_ATOMS: atom_id res chain seq x y z
N ALA A 1 3.04 -8.65 1.51
CA ALA A 1 1.89 -8.77 0.60
C ALA A 1 1.88 -10.13 -0.08
N LEU A 2 0.70 -10.68 -0.37
CA LEU A 2 0.51 -11.87 -1.21
C LEU A 2 -0.10 -11.41 -2.54
N LYS A 3 0.54 -11.76 -3.66
CA LYS A 3 0.01 -11.57 -5.02
C LYS A 3 0.10 -12.92 -5.72
N ASP A 4 -1.00 -13.37 -6.31
CA ASP A 4 -1.06 -14.63 -7.07
C ASP A 4 -0.56 -15.87 -6.30
N GLY A 5 -0.87 -15.94 -5.00
CA GLY A 5 -0.47 -17.05 -4.13
C GLY A 5 1.01 -17.08 -3.75
N LYS A 6 1.80 -16.05 -4.12
CA LYS A 6 3.22 -15.91 -3.76
C LYS A 6 3.41 -14.75 -2.79
N LEU A 7 4.27 -14.96 -1.80
CA LEU A 7 4.70 -13.92 -0.87
C LEU A 7 5.59 -12.93 -1.63
N VAL A 8 5.10 -11.71 -1.86
CA VAL A 8 5.80 -10.67 -2.62
C VAL A 8 6.63 -9.78 -1.70
N GLU A 9 6.15 -9.56 -0.48
CA GLU A 9 6.88 -8.80 0.55
C GLU A 9 6.58 -9.36 1.94
N ASN A 10 7.60 -9.45 2.79
CA ASN A 10 7.50 -9.86 4.18
C ASN A 10 8.23 -8.83 5.06
N GLY A 11 7.50 -8.09 5.88
CA GLY A 11 8.01 -6.95 6.66
C GLY A 11 6.89 -6.21 7.39
N ASN A 12 7.25 -5.14 8.12
CA ASN A 12 6.26 -4.29 8.79
C ASN A 12 5.27 -3.73 7.75
N TRP A 13 3.97 -3.75 8.06
CA TRP A 13 2.91 -3.33 7.15
C TRP A 13 3.12 -1.90 6.62
N GLU A 14 3.81 -1.07 7.40
CA GLU A 14 4.18 0.30 7.04
C GLU A 14 5.02 0.40 5.76
N ASN A 15 5.87 -0.60 5.52
CA ASN A 15 6.73 -0.71 4.35
C ASN A 15 6.02 -1.37 3.16
N ILE A 16 4.95 -2.13 3.43
CA ILE A 16 4.20 -2.88 2.41
C ILE A 16 3.04 -2.03 1.86
N ILE A 17 2.38 -1.27 2.73
CA ILE A 17 1.24 -0.40 2.40
C ILE A 17 1.79 0.99 2.06
N THR A 18 2.49 1.10 0.93
CA THR A 18 2.97 2.39 0.39
C THR A 18 2.19 2.78 -0.86
N GLU A 19 2.20 4.06 -1.20
CA GLU A 19 1.60 4.55 -2.44
C GLU A 19 2.16 3.82 -3.66
N ASP A 20 3.49 3.62 -3.72
CA ASP A 20 4.16 2.95 -4.82
C ASP A 20 3.77 1.47 -4.94
N SER A 21 3.78 0.73 -3.81
CA SER A 21 3.40 -0.69 -3.79
C SER A 21 1.94 -0.90 -4.21
N LEU A 22 1.03 -0.07 -3.69
CA LEU A 22 -0.39 -0.14 -4.05
C LEU A 22 -0.63 0.29 -5.50
N SER A 23 0.06 1.34 -5.96
CA SER A 23 -0.14 1.84 -7.32
C SER A 23 0.37 0.86 -8.38
N LYS A 24 1.48 0.17 -8.12
CA LYS A 24 1.97 -0.92 -8.97
C LYS A 24 1.08 -2.15 -8.94
N LEU A 25 0.48 -2.46 -7.78
CA LEU A 25 -0.35 -3.65 -7.62
C LEU A 25 -1.69 -3.54 -8.35
N TYR A 26 -2.32 -2.37 -8.26
CA TYR A 26 -3.66 -2.11 -8.79
C TYR A 26 -3.66 -1.25 -10.06
N GLU A 27 -2.48 -0.88 -10.58
CA GLU A 27 -2.30 -0.08 -11.80
C GLU A 27 -3.07 1.25 -11.78
N MET A 28 -3.18 1.87 -10.60
CA MET A 28 -3.90 3.12 -10.36
C MET A 28 -3.17 3.98 -9.33
N ASN A 29 -3.41 5.29 -9.28
CA ASN A 29 -2.69 6.15 -8.35
C ASN A 29 -3.32 6.14 -6.94
N PHE A 30 -2.53 5.78 -5.94
CA PHE A 30 -2.91 5.91 -4.53
C PHE A 30 -2.24 7.11 -3.86
N ASN A 31 -2.92 7.67 -2.86
CA ASN A 31 -2.40 8.70 -1.98
C ASN A 31 -2.59 8.23 -0.52
N ILE A 32 -1.52 8.15 0.26
CA ILE A 32 -1.54 7.78 1.66
C ILE A 32 -1.21 9.02 2.48
N ARG A 33 -2.16 9.48 3.29
CA ARG A 33 -1.99 10.64 4.18
C ARG A 33 -2.07 10.23 5.63
N GLU A 34 -1.27 10.86 6.47
CA GLU A 34 -1.35 10.67 7.92
C GLU A 34 -2.12 11.84 8.55
N VAL A 35 -3.22 11.54 9.21
CA VAL A 35 -4.09 12.51 9.89
C VAL A 35 -4.41 11.96 11.28
N ASN A 36 -4.15 12.73 12.35
CA ASN A 36 -4.41 12.31 13.73
C ASN A 36 -3.80 10.94 14.09
N ASN A 37 -2.55 10.67 13.70
CA ASN A 37 -1.87 9.37 13.87
C ASN A 37 -2.58 8.19 13.17
N GLN A 38 -3.45 8.47 12.20
CA GLN A 38 -4.11 7.47 11.37
C GLN A 38 -3.64 7.61 9.93
N ARG A 39 -3.23 6.50 9.32
CA ARG A 39 -2.91 6.43 7.88
C ARG A 39 -4.20 6.20 7.10
N ILE A 40 -4.55 7.16 6.25
CA ILE A 40 -5.72 7.16 5.39
C ILE A 40 -5.26 6.95 3.94
N CYS A 41 -5.80 5.92 3.30
CA CYS A 41 -5.56 5.60 1.89
C CYS A 41 -6.68 6.19 1.04
N ILE A 42 -6.31 7.04 0.08
CA ILE A 42 -7.20 7.78 -0.83
C ILE A 42 -6.84 7.39 -2.26
N TYR A 43 -7.84 7.13 -3.09
CA TYR A 43 -7.68 6.87 -4.53
C TYR A 43 -8.77 7.63 -5.29
N PHE A 44 -8.51 7.97 -6.55
CA PHE A 44 -9.42 8.68 -7.44
C PHE A 44 -9.60 7.92 -8.75
#